data_AF-A0AA41R699-F1
#
_entry.id   AF-A0AA41R699-F1
#
_cell.length_a   1.000
_cell.length_b   1.000
_cell.length_c   1.000
_cell.angle_alpha   90.00
_cell.angle_beta   90.00
_cell.angle_gamma   90.00
#
_symmetry.space_group_name_H-M   'P 1'
#
loop_
_entity.id
_entity.type
_entity.pdbx_description
1 polymer ?
#
loop_
_entity_poly.entity_id
_entity_poly.type
_entity_poly.pdbx_seq_one_letter_code
_entity_poly.pdbx_strand_id
1 'polypeptide(L)'
;MKSKMQRPVLVSLLLFLGWALMTTGQAVAAENRISQDVQYEAGFYYTVQEGDTLWDLSQRFSDSPWQWPDLWRENQQIPNPHWIYPGERIRLFRKSDQHHTETTIAAPPETREEAAAPPAVDFVYPFIDRVGFIRKPSVQPVGVIFKSFDDRKLIGEEDLVYIRHPESGQQNAFLPGTRFTVYQTKRPNNDRDAQRAYGEQHYLLGIVEVVKQEEGYVTGKVVESFRAIGVGDLLMPYEPLPPEMAVVESTTGIEARIIAGEEQTRIMGDHFVAFIDKGADDRIVPGQVYDIFDEPTTRALGRGATLAPVNIGSLVVLRAEKNTATVLINASKRTIEAGHLVLAP
;
A
#
# COMPACT_ATOMS: atom_id res chain seq x y z
N MET A 1 14.77 82.63 -47.11
CA MET A 1 15.84 82.75 -48.13
C MET A 1 17.12 83.26 -47.45
N LYS A 2 18.30 83.01 -48.04
CA LYS A 2 19.67 83.13 -47.47
C LYS A 2 19.99 84.22 -46.39
N SER A 3 20.93 83.84 -45.51
CA SER A 3 22.05 84.65 -44.95
C SER A 3 21.91 85.39 -43.60
N LYS A 4 22.72 84.96 -42.61
CA LYS A 4 23.75 85.82 -41.98
C LYS A 4 24.92 84.97 -41.43
N MET A 5 25.87 85.58 -40.71
CA MET A 5 27.31 85.26 -40.83
C MET A 5 28.15 85.69 -39.59
N GLN A 6 29.39 85.14 -39.48
CA GLN A 6 30.51 85.48 -38.55
C GLN A 6 30.37 84.92 -37.10
N ARG A 7 31.30 84.16 -36.46
CA ARG A 7 32.80 84.17 -36.25
C ARG A 7 33.29 85.26 -35.27
N PRO A 8 34.11 85.04 -34.19
CA PRO A 8 35.58 84.67 -34.13
C PRO A 8 36.17 83.34 -34.75
N VAL A 9 37.36 82.74 -34.43
CA VAL A 9 38.53 82.93 -33.47
C VAL A 9 38.31 82.45 -32.00
N LEU A 10 39.24 81.85 -31.21
CA LEU A 10 40.49 80.99 -31.27
C LEU A 10 40.87 80.58 -29.79
N VAL A 11 41.96 80.00 -29.24
CA VAL A 11 43.35 79.46 -29.52
C VAL A 11 43.76 78.57 -28.27
N SER A 12 44.27 77.32 -28.27
CA SER A 12 45.57 76.63 -28.62
C SER A 12 46.77 76.72 -27.64
N LEU A 13 47.28 75.54 -27.16
CA LEU A 13 48.69 75.06 -26.91
C LEU A 13 48.59 73.70 -26.15
N LEU A 14 49.21 72.54 -26.47
CA LEU A 14 50.61 72.11 -26.83
C LEU A 14 51.55 72.01 -25.59
N LEU A 15 52.49 71.05 -25.45
CA LEU A 15 53.05 70.02 -26.37
C LEU A 15 53.64 68.76 -25.62
N PHE A 16 54.07 67.75 -26.38
CA PHE A 16 54.41 66.35 -26.05
C PHE A 16 55.64 66.06 -25.14
N LEU A 17 55.59 64.92 -24.43
CA LEU A 17 56.66 63.89 -24.27
C LEU A 17 56.04 62.58 -23.69
N GLY A 18 56.53 61.34 -23.88
CA GLY A 18 57.49 60.76 -24.85
C GLY A 18 57.97 59.34 -24.44
N TRP A 19 57.79 58.31 -25.30
CA TRP A 19 58.04 56.85 -25.09
C TRP A 19 57.18 56.18 -23.97
N ALA A 20 56.68 54.93 -24.03
CA ALA A 20 57.05 53.65 -24.66
C ALA A 20 58.16 52.87 -23.89
N LEU A 21 58.09 51.55 -23.64
CA LEU A 21 57.15 50.49 -24.04
C LEU A 21 57.17 49.34 -22.99
N MET A 22 56.17 48.44 -23.02
CA MET A 22 56.09 47.15 -22.28
C MET A 22 55.86 47.24 -20.74
N THR A 23 55.09 46.35 -20.09
CA THR A 23 54.25 45.23 -20.57
C THR A 23 53.08 44.95 -19.62
N THR A 24 52.00 44.38 -20.16
CA THR A 24 50.96 43.53 -19.49
C THR A 24 50.44 43.95 -18.11
N GLY A 25 49.20 44.45 -18.10
CA GLY A 25 48.38 44.63 -16.90
C GLY A 25 47.03 45.21 -17.30
N GLN A 26 46.10 44.37 -17.75
CA GLN A 26 44.77 44.84 -18.13
C GLN A 26 44.06 45.43 -16.91
N ALA A 27 43.26 46.48 -17.12
CA ALA A 27 42.43 47.04 -16.06
C ALA A 27 41.57 45.94 -15.44
N VAL A 28 41.37 46.01 -14.12
CA VAL A 28 40.52 45.06 -13.39
C VAL A 28 39.10 45.19 -13.93
N ALA A 29 38.74 44.31 -14.86
CA ALA A 29 37.36 43.95 -15.03
C ALA A 29 36.87 43.48 -13.66
N ALA A 30 35.79 44.09 -13.17
CA ALA A 30 34.97 43.46 -12.15
C ALA A 30 34.32 42.24 -12.79
N GLU A 31 35.12 41.19 -12.99
CA GLU A 31 34.68 39.87 -13.36
C GLU A 31 33.76 39.45 -12.22
N ASN A 32 32.46 39.67 -12.43
CA ASN A 32 31.41 39.14 -11.61
C ASN A 32 31.52 37.63 -11.76
N ARG A 33 32.35 37.03 -10.89
CA ARG A 33 32.45 35.60 -10.73
C ARG A 33 31.09 35.15 -10.23
N ILE A 34 30.24 34.83 -11.20
CA ILE A 34 29.32 33.72 -11.11
C ILE A 34 30.20 32.55 -10.69
N SER A 35 30.37 32.39 -9.37
CA SER A 35 30.78 31.14 -8.79
C SER A 35 29.73 30.15 -9.26
N GLN A 36 30.06 29.41 -10.31
CA GLN A 36 29.30 28.25 -10.70
C GLN A 36 29.57 27.18 -9.62
N ASP A 37 28.88 27.35 -8.49
CA ASP A 37 28.25 26.20 -7.86
C ASP A 37 27.28 25.64 -8.90
N VAL A 38 27.84 24.84 -9.81
CA VAL A 38 27.10 23.81 -10.51
C VAL A 38 26.61 22.90 -9.39
N GLN A 39 25.40 23.15 -8.91
CA GLN A 39 24.66 22.13 -8.20
C GLN A 39 24.58 20.94 -9.15
N TYR A 40 25.40 19.93 -8.89
CA TYR A 40 25.33 18.67 -9.59
C TYR A 40 24.02 18.01 -9.16
N GLU A 41 22.94 18.26 -9.91
CA GLU A 41 21.74 17.45 -9.82
C GLU A 41 22.11 16.01 -10.19
N ALA A 42 22.54 15.22 -9.20
CA ALA A 42 23.16 13.91 -9.36
C ALA A 42 22.15 12.79 -9.72
N GLY A 43 21.14 13.14 -10.51
CA GLY A 43 20.28 12.18 -11.19
C GLY A 43 20.81 11.87 -12.59
N PHE A 44 21.06 10.60 -12.88
CA PHE A 44 21.51 10.15 -14.20
C PHE A 44 20.36 9.57 -15.01
N TYR A 45 20.40 9.76 -16.33
CA TYR A 45 19.39 9.19 -17.24
C TYR A 45 19.74 7.75 -17.61
N TYR A 46 18.86 6.83 -17.26
CA TYR A 46 18.88 5.46 -17.75
C TYR A 46 17.96 5.32 -18.95
N THR A 47 18.30 4.41 -19.88
CA THR A 47 17.44 4.07 -21.02
C THR A 47 16.85 2.69 -20.77
N VAL A 48 15.53 2.61 -20.67
CA VAL A 48 14.75 1.41 -20.34
C VAL A 48 15.07 0.29 -21.32
N GLN A 49 15.27 -0.93 -20.81
CA GLN A 49 15.51 -2.14 -21.59
C GLN A 49 14.29 -3.05 -21.54
N GLU A 50 14.24 -4.06 -22.42
CA GLU A 50 13.15 -5.03 -22.44
C GLU A 50 13.13 -5.87 -21.16
N GLY A 51 12.08 -5.69 -20.35
CA GLY A 51 11.90 -6.35 -19.05
C GLY A 51 12.26 -5.52 -17.82
N ASP A 52 12.78 -4.29 -17.94
CA ASP A 52 12.92 -3.39 -16.78
C ASP A 52 11.54 -2.93 -16.26
N THR A 53 11.36 -2.84 -14.94
CA THR A 53 10.22 -2.18 -14.29
C THR A 53 10.68 -1.06 -13.36
N LEU A 54 9.81 -0.11 -12.98
CA LEU A 54 10.17 0.92 -11.98
C LEU A 54 10.57 0.31 -10.63
N TRP A 55 10.03 -0.85 -10.28
CA TRP A 55 10.39 -1.62 -9.08
C TRP A 55 11.83 -2.14 -9.16
N ASP A 56 12.19 -2.82 -10.26
CA ASP A 56 13.53 -3.38 -10.46
C ASP A 56 14.59 -2.28 -10.63
N LEU A 57 14.25 -1.19 -11.33
CA LEU A 57 15.10 -0.01 -11.42
C LEU A 57 15.33 0.63 -10.04
N SER A 58 14.32 0.67 -9.19
CA SER A 58 14.47 1.16 -7.81
C SER A 58 15.29 0.22 -6.94
N GLN A 59 15.15 -1.10 -7.08
CA GLN A 59 16.01 -2.07 -6.41
C GLN A 59 17.48 -2.00 -6.86
N ARG A 60 17.72 -1.64 -8.12
CA ARG A 60 19.03 -1.65 -8.79
C ARG A 60 19.81 -0.36 -8.64
N PHE A 61 19.13 0.77 -8.45
CA PHE A 61 19.74 2.11 -8.47
C PHE A 61 19.45 2.95 -7.22
N SER A 62 18.39 2.64 -6.48
CA SER A 62 18.12 3.14 -5.11
C SER A 62 18.39 2.02 -4.09
N ASP A 63 18.50 2.34 -2.80
CA ASP A 63 18.84 1.34 -1.78
C ASP A 63 17.67 0.42 -1.38
N SER A 64 16.49 0.61 -1.98
CA SER A 64 15.27 -0.14 -1.69
C SER A 64 14.31 -0.15 -2.90
N PRO A 65 13.68 -1.29 -3.25
CA PRO A 65 12.66 -1.34 -4.30
C PRO A 65 11.46 -0.43 -4.00
N TRP A 66 11.16 -0.23 -2.71
CA TRP A 66 10.03 0.59 -2.23
C TRP A 66 10.15 2.08 -2.57
N GLN A 67 11.28 2.53 -3.14
CA GLN A 67 11.45 3.91 -3.62
C GLN A 67 10.90 4.15 -5.04
N TRP A 68 10.28 3.14 -5.67
CA TRP A 68 9.66 3.30 -6.99
C TRP A 68 8.54 4.37 -7.07
N PRO A 69 7.74 4.66 -6.01
CA PRO A 69 6.74 5.73 -6.06
C PRO A 69 7.41 7.11 -6.08
N ASP A 70 8.53 7.30 -5.37
CA ASP A 70 9.35 8.51 -5.47
C ASP A 70 9.96 8.63 -6.86
N LEU A 71 10.51 7.52 -7.39
CA LEU A 71 11.08 7.47 -8.74
C LEU A 71 10.04 7.83 -9.81
N TRP A 72 8.79 7.38 -9.66
CA TRP A 72 7.70 7.75 -10.55
C TRP A 72 7.30 9.23 -10.40
N ARG A 73 7.22 9.75 -9.17
CA ARG A 73 6.88 11.16 -8.88
C ARG A 73 7.86 12.16 -9.51
N GLU A 74 9.13 11.79 -9.60
CA GLU A 74 10.19 12.56 -10.28
C GLU A 74 10.22 12.36 -11.81
N ASN A 75 9.45 11.40 -12.34
CA ASN A 75 9.36 11.07 -13.76
C ASN A 75 7.93 11.22 -14.29
N GLN A 76 7.34 12.41 -14.08
CA GLN A 76 5.95 12.75 -14.45
C GLN A 76 5.62 12.63 -15.94
N GLN A 77 6.62 12.44 -16.81
CA GLN A 77 6.42 12.06 -18.21
C GLN A 77 5.81 10.65 -18.38
N ILE A 78 5.88 9.81 -17.35
CA ILE A 78 5.31 8.45 -17.31
C ILE A 78 3.86 8.56 -16.77
N PRO A 79 2.81 8.46 -17.62
CA PRO A 79 1.43 8.69 -17.19
C PRO A 79 0.83 7.55 -16.35
N ASN A 80 1.48 6.39 -16.32
CA ASN A 80 1.10 5.22 -15.54
C ASN A 80 2.38 4.47 -15.16
N PRO A 81 2.65 4.17 -13.86
CA PRO A 81 3.92 3.58 -13.44
C PRO A 81 4.19 2.18 -14.01
N HIS A 82 3.17 1.50 -14.55
CA HIS A 82 3.31 0.21 -15.22
C HIS A 82 3.59 0.33 -16.73
N TRP A 83 3.65 1.54 -17.29
CA TRP A 83 3.84 1.80 -18.72
C TRP A 83 5.18 2.50 -18.98
N ILE A 84 6.29 1.80 -18.69
CA ILE A 84 7.63 2.19 -19.16
C ILE A 84 8.03 1.31 -20.34
N TYR A 85 8.60 1.90 -21.40
CA TYR A 85 8.85 1.18 -22.66
C TYR A 85 10.34 1.14 -23.05
N PRO A 86 10.82 0.06 -23.69
CA PRO A 86 12.22 -0.02 -24.12
C PRO A 86 12.63 1.15 -25.03
N GLY A 87 13.75 1.80 -24.71
CA GLY A 87 14.20 3.04 -25.36
C GLY A 87 13.74 4.34 -24.70
N GLU A 88 12.81 4.28 -23.74
CA GLU A 88 12.39 5.44 -22.93
C GLU A 88 13.50 5.87 -21.97
N ARG A 89 13.56 7.18 -21.64
CA ARG A 89 14.58 7.75 -20.76
C ARG A 89 14.00 8.15 -19.41
N ILE A 90 14.46 7.48 -18.36
CA ILE A 90 14.04 7.69 -16.97
C ILE A 90 15.18 8.32 -16.18
N ARG A 91 14.87 9.31 -15.34
CA ARG A 91 15.78 9.96 -14.41
C ARG A 91 15.89 9.13 -13.13
N LEU A 92 17.10 8.65 -12.81
CA LEU A 92 17.39 7.87 -11.60
C LEU A 92 18.29 8.66 -10.65
N PHE A 93 18.10 8.52 -9.34
CA PHE A 93 18.89 9.19 -8.31
C PHE A 93 19.56 8.17 -7.37
N ARG A 94 20.59 8.60 -6.62
CA ARG A 94 21.20 7.83 -5.53
C ARG A 94 21.08 8.60 -4.21
N LYS A 95 20.96 7.89 -3.09
CA LYS A 95 20.73 8.52 -1.77
C LYS A 95 22.03 8.95 -1.07
N SER A 96 22.66 9.98 -1.61
CA SER A 96 23.40 10.95 -0.77
C SER A 96 22.72 12.32 -0.88
N ASP A 97 22.97 13.19 0.09
CA ASP A 97 22.69 14.64 0.00
C ASP A 97 21.20 15.07 0.06
N GLN A 98 20.45 14.50 1.00
CA GLN A 98 19.20 15.11 1.53
C GLN A 98 19.27 15.38 3.05
N HIS A 99 20.12 16.34 3.43
CA HIS A 99 20.08 16.99 4.75
C HIS A 99 20.31 18.50 4.61
N HIS A 100 19.26 19.23 4.20
CA HIS A 100 19.21 20.69 4.35
C HIS A 100 17.97 21.11 5.12
N THR A 101 18.19 21.55 6.36
CA THR A 101 17.16 22.10 7.25
C THR A 101 16.94 23.57 6.92
N GLU A 102 15.75 23.95 6.46
CA GLU A 102 15.36 25.36 6.35
C GLU A 102 14.35 25.73 7.45
N THR A 103 14.85 26.43 8.47
CA THR A 103 14.01 27.02 9.52
C THR A 103 13.25 28.22 8.97
N THR A 104 11.95 28.05 8.67
CA THR A 104 11.07 29.18 8.36
C THR A 104 10.53 29.82 9.65
N ILE A 105 10.50 31.15 9.67
CA ILE A 105 10.16 31.96 10.84
C ILE A 105 8.63 31.99 11.05
N ALA A 106 8.19 31.88 12.30
CA ALA A 106 6.77 31.80 12.65
C ALA A 106 6.01 33.13 12.42
N ALA A 107 4.76 33.02 11.97
CA ALA A 107 3.75 34.07 11.97
C ALA A 107 2.55 33.63 12.85
N PRO A 108 1.73 34.56 13.40
CA PRO A 108 0.65 34.20 14.32
C PRO A 108 -0.50 33.42 13.64
N PRO A 109 -1.23 32.57 14.38
CA PRO A 109 -2.27 31.74 13.80
C PRO A 109 -3.57 32.53 13.52
N GLU A 110 -4.00 32.58 12.27
CA GLU A 110 -5.41 32.72 11.93
C GLU A 110 -6.04 31.31 11.84
N THR A 111 -7.23 31.13 12.43
CA THR A 111 -7.92 29.83 12.48
C THR A 111 -8.49 29.45 11.13
N ARG A 112 -7.63 28.97 10.23
CA ARG A 112 -8.04 28.17 9.08
C ARG A 112 -8.37 26.77 9.60
N GLU A 113 -9.59 26.30 9.36
CA GLU A 113 -9.90 24.88 9.55
C GLU A 113 -8.94 24.06 8.70
N GLU A 114 -8.19 23.17 9.35
CA GLU A 114 -7.26 22.27 8.70
C GLU A 114 -8.08 21.23 7.93
N ALA A 115 -8.38 21.56 6.67
CA ALA A 115 -8.83 20.58 5.70
C ALA A 115 -7.75 19.50 5.63
N ALA A 116 -8.02 18.38 6.29
CA ALA A 116 -7.06 17.30 6.48
C ALA A 116 -6.42 16.96 5.13
N ALA A 117 -5.09 16.87 5.12
CA ALA A 117 -4.38 16.38 3.95
C ALA A 117 -5.02 15.05 3.52
N PRO A 118 -5.20 14.80 2.20
CA PRO A 118 -5.73 13.53 1.74
C PRO A 118 -4.90 12.41 2.37
N PRO A 119 -5.53 11.34 2.91
CA PRO A 119 -4.82 10.31 3.64
C PRO A 119 -3.68 9.76 2.76
N ALA A 120 -2.50 9.59 3.34
CA ALA A 120 -1.37 9.01 2.63
C ALA A 120 -1.77 7.60 2.17
N VAL A 121 -1.80 7.37 0.86
CA VAL A 121 -2.08 6.05 0.27
C VAL A 121 -0.74 5.39 0.01
N ASP A 122 -0.20 4.75 1.05
CA ASP A 122 1.09 4.07 1.01
C ASP A 122 0.97 2.64 0.48
N PHE A 123 -0.21 2.02 0.65
CA PHE A 123 -0.47 0.63 0.28
C PHE A 123 -1.88 0.47 -0.31
N VAL A 124 -2.00 -0.36 -1.35
CA VAL A 124 -3.27 -0.66 -2.03
C VAL A 124 -3.41 -2.17 -2.23
N TYR A 125 -4.48 -2.75 -1.68
CA TYR A 125 -4.85 -4.15 -1.88
C TYR A 125 -6.23 -4.23 -2.56
N PRO A 126 -6.28 -4.31 -3.91
CA PRO A 126 -7.53 -4.19 -4.68
C PRO A 126 -8.50 -5.37 -4.51
N PHE A 127 -8.14 -6.38 -3.71
CA PHE A 127 -8.97 -7.57 -3.45
C PHE A 127 -9.49 -7.61 -2.00
N ILE A 128 -9.54 -6.47 -1.30
CA ILE A 128 -9.86 -6.41 0.13
C ILE A 128 -11.21 -7.07 0.50
N ASP A 129 -12.22 -6.99 -0.36
CA ASP A 129 -13.54 -7.59 -0.12
C ASP A 129 -13.59 -9.12 -0.19
N ARG A 130 -12.56 -9.79 -0.74
CA ARG A 130 -12.43 -11.27 -0.67
C ARG A 130 -11.81 -11.77 0.63
N VAL A 131 -11.26 -10.87 1.45
CA VAL A 131 -10.45 -11.19 2.63
C VAL A 131 -11.34 -11.63 3.79
N GLY A 132 -11.33 -12.93 4.04
CA GLY A 132 -11.96 -13.54 5.21
C GLY A 132 -11.37 -13.09 6.54
N PHE A 133 -11.91 -13.61 7.63
CA PHE A 133 -11.51 -13.24 9.00
C PHE A 133 -11.84 -14.36 9.98
N ILE A 134 -11.37 -14.28 11.23
CA ILE A 134 -11.72 -15.23 12.31
C ILE A 134 -12.43 -14.46 13.43
N ARG A 135 -13.69 -14.80 13.71
CA ARG A 135 -14.52 -14.09 14.72
C ARG A 135 -15.12 -15.03 15.77
N LYS A 136 -15.19 -14.52 17.01
CA LYS A 136 -15.79 -15.16 18.18
C LYS A 136 -16.64 -14.15 18.97
N PRO A 137 -17.96 -14.38 19.15
CA PRO A 137 -18.76 -15.40 18.48
C PRO A 137 -18.75 -15.21 16.96
N SER A 138 -19.03 -16.27 16.20
CA SER A 138 -19.15 -16.18 14.75
C SER A 138 -20.37 -15.35 14.34
N VAL A 139 -20.30 -14.74 13.14
CA VAL A 139 -21.42 -14.01 12.54
C VAL A 139 -22.63 -14.92 12.38
N GLN A 140 -23.77 -14.51 12.94
CA GLN A 140 -25.05 -15.17 12.73
C GLN A 140 -25.51 -14.92 11.29
N PRO A 141 -25.80 -15.97 10.50
CA PRO A 141 -26.19 -15.81 9.11
C PRO A 141 -27.57 -15.15 9.00
N VAL A 142 -27.68 -14.14 8.15
CA VAL A 142 -28.95 -13.45 7.85
C VAL A 142 -29.70 -14.11 6.69
N GLY A 143 -29.11 -15.11 6.03
CA GLY A 143 -29.78 -15.91 5.02
C GLY A 143 -28.94 -17.11 4.57
N VAL A 144 -29.52 -17.93 3.67
CA VAL A 144 -28.86 -19.10 3.08
C VAL A 144 -29.30 -19.29 1.62
N ILE A 145 -28.36 -19.60 0.72
CA ILE A 145 -28.67 -20.00 -0.66
C ILE A 145 -29.28 -21.40 -0.63
N PHE A 146 -30.56 -21.55 -0.97
CA PHE A 146 -31.25 -22.85 -0.94
C PHE A 146 -31.50 -23.46 -2.32
N LYS A 147 -31.36 -22.68 -3.41
CA LYS A 147 -31.48 -23.16 -4.79
C LYS A 147 -30.74 -22.23 -5.77
N SER A 148 -30.17 -22.79 -6.86
CA SER A 148 -29.73 -22.05 -8.06
C SER A 148 -30.82 -22.07 -9.14
N PHE A 149 -30.99 -20.99 -9.92
CA PHE A 149 -32.05 -20.87 -10.93
C PHE A 149 -32.10 -22.04 -11.92
N ASP A 150 -30.95 -22.35 -12.52
CA ASP A 150 -30.73 -23.46 -13.47
C ASP A 150 -30.38 -24.81 -12.79
N ASP A 151 -30.57 -24.94 -11.47
CA ASP A 151 -30.12 -26.10 -10.67
C ASP A 151 -28.61 -26.42 -10.81
N ARG A 152 -27.78 -25.37 -11.03
CA ARG A 152 -26.33 -25.50 -11.19
C ARG A 152 -25.64 -25.95 -9.90
N LYS A 153 -24.61 -26.81 -10.05
CA LYS A 153 -23.77 -27.29 -8.93
C LYS A 153 -22.64 -26.34 -8.55
N LEU A 154 -22.26 -25.45 -9.45
CA LEU A 154 -21.33 -24.36 -9.25
C LEU A 154 -22.06 -23.10 -9.71
N ILE A 155 -22.05 -22.07 -8.87
CA ILE A 155 -22.74 -20.81 -9.11
C ILE A 155 -21.64 -19.76 -9.31
N GLY A 156 -21.67 -19.06 -10.45
CA GLY A 156 -20.68 -18.03 -10.82
C GLY A 156 -21.28 -16.63 -10.85
N GLU A 157 -20.54 -15.68 -11.39
CA GLU A 157 -21.03 -14.31 -11.64
C GLU A 157 -22.19 -14.30 -12.66
N GLU A 158 -23.08 -13.32 -12.51
CA GLU A 158 -24.37 -13.17 -13.20
C GLU A 158 -25.40 -14.31 -12.98
N ASP A 159 -25.05 -15.40 -12.29
CA ASP A 159 -26.03 -16.45 -11.95
C ASP A 159 -27.09 -15.96 -10.95
N LEU A 160 -28.33 -16.39 -11.18
CA LEU A 160 -29.46 -16.16 -10.27
C LEU A 160 -29.57 -17.26 -9.21
N VAL A 161 -29.78 -16.82 -7.97
CA VAL A 161 -29.89 -17.67 -6.78
C VAL A 161 -31.14 -17.35 -5.97
N TYR A 162 -31.68 -18.38 -5.32
CA TYR A 162 -32.79 -18.25 -4.39
C TYR A 162 -32.26 -18.33 -2.95
N ILE A 163 -32.55 -17.27 -2.20
CA ILE A 163 -32.04 -17.01 -0.86
C ILE A 163 -33.21 -17.07 0.12
N ARG A 164 -33.08 -17.88 1.18
CA ARG A 164 -34.03 -17.90 2.29
C ARG A 164 -33.52 -16.95 3.37
N HIS A 165 -34.36 -16.01 3.79
CA HIS A 165 -34.13 -15.11 4.91
C HIS A 165 -34.95 -15.57 6.14
N PRO A 166 -34.63 -15.10 7.35
CA PRO A 166 -35.48 -15.25 8.52
C PRO A 166 -36.89 -14.68 8.29
N GLU A 167 -37.89 -15.35 8.86
CA GLU A 167 -39.28 -14.88 8.86
C GLU A 167 -39.45 -13.65 9.78
N SER A 168 -38.68 -13.57 10.86
CA SER A 168 -38.82 -12.58 11.93
C SER A 168 -38.07 -11.27 11.66
N GLY A 169 -38.79 -10.25 11.20
CA GLY A 169 -38.39 -8.83 11.27
C GLY A 169 -37.27 -8.36 10.35
N GLN A 170 -36.38 -9.25 9.88
CA GLN A 170 -35.25 -8.92 9.01
C GLN A 170 -35.62 -8.89 7.50
N GLN A 171 -36.89 -9.12 7.15
CA GLN A 171 -37.36 -9.08 5.76
C GLN A 171 -37.06 -7.74 5.06
N ASN A 172 -37.07 -6.64 5.81
CA ASN A 172 -36.74 -5.29 5.33
C ASN A 172 -35.24 -5.08 5.03
N ALA A 173 -34.35 -6.03 5.35
CA ALA A 173 -32.97 -6.00 4.87
C ALA A 173 -32.88 -6.47 3.41
N PHE A 174 -33.75 -7.39 2.99
CA PHE A 174 -33.72 -8.04 1.68
C PHE A 174 -34.53 -7.27 0.63
N LEU A 175 -34.33 -5.96 0.57
CA LEU A 175 -34.87 -5.08 -0.48
C LEU A 175 -34.05 -5.21 -1.76
N PRO A 176 -34.64 -5.02 -2.96
CA PRO A 176 -33.90 -4.95 -4.21
C PRO A 176 -32.78 -3.91 -4.17
N GLY A 177 -31.59 -4.30 -4.63
CA GLY A 177 -30.35 -3.51 -4.56
C GLY A 177 -29.52 -3.72 -3.28
N THR A 178 -30.04 -4.35 -2.22
CA THR A 178 -29.20 -4.71 -1.06
C THR A 178 -28.18 -5.79 -1.43
N ARG A 179 -26.92 -5.60 -1.02
CA ARG A 179 -25.84 -6.58 -1.18
C ARG A 179 -25.56 -7.37 0.10
N PHE A 180 -25.16 -8.62 -0.08
CA PHE A 180 -24.77 -9.54 0.99
C PHE A 180 -23.52 -10.32 0.59
N THR A 181 -22.61 -10.55 1.52
CA THR A 181 -21.44 -11.40 1.32
C THR A 181 -21.83 -12.86 1.52
N VAL A 182 -21.53 -13.70 0.53
CA VAL A 182 -21.67 -15.16 0.60
C VAL A 182 -20.44 -15.74 1.28
N TYR A 183 -20.63 -16.61 2.27
CA TYR A 183 -19.52 -17.19 3.04
C TYR A 183 -19.82 -18.63 3.51
N GLN A 184 -18.74 -19.32 3.87
CA GLN A 184 -18.77 -20.55 4.67
C GLN A 184 -18.08 -20.31 6.02
N THR A 185 -18.57 -20.95 7.07
CA THR A 185 -17.79 -21.10 8.32
C THR A 185 -16.83 -22.26 8.21
N LYS A 186 -15.58 -22.03 8.59
CA LYS A 186 -14.51 -23.03 8.61
C LYS A 186 -13.81 -23.03 9.97
N ARG A 187 -13.11 -24.13 10.28
CA ARG A 187 -12.16 -24.14 11.41
C ARG A 187 -10.92 -23.33 11.05
N PRO A 188 -10.39 -22.49 11.97
CA PRO A 188 -9.16 -21.73 11.74
C PRO A 188 -7.99 -22.58 11.25
N ASN A 189 -7.75 -23.73 11.90
CA ASN A 189 -6.73 -24.69 11.50
C ASN A 189 -7.10 -26.12 11.99
N ASN A 190 -6.15 -27.05 11.92
CA ASN A 190 -6.33 -28.45 12.31
C ASN A 190 -6.22 -28.73 13.83
N ASP A 191 -5.91 -27.72 14.65
CA ASP A 191 -5.94 -27.89 16.11
C ASP A 191 -7.40 -28.05 16.59
N ARG A 192 -7.59 -28.91 17.59
CA ARG A 192 -8.88 -29.20 18.20
C ARG A 192 -9.38 -28.04 19.05
N ASP A 193 -8.48 -27.29 19.69
CA ASP A 193 -8.84 -26.18 20.56
C ASP A 193 -8.90 -24.83 19.84
N ALA A 194 -8.37 -24.69 18.61
CA ALA A 194 -8.38 -23.42 17.86
C ALA A 194 -9.78 -22.83 17.65
N GLN A 195 -10.81 -23.66 17.40
CA GLN A 195 -12.20 -23.19 17.28
C GLN A 195 -12.75 -22.65 18.62
N ARG A 196 -12.27 -23.19 19.74
CA ARG A 196 -12.62 -22.75 21.10
C ARG A 196 -11.80 -21.52 21.54
N ALA A 197 -10.56 -21.39 21.07
CA ALA A 197 -9.71 -20.23 21.29
C ALA A 197 -10.21 -19.02 20.48
N TYR A 198 -10.12 -19.09 19.15
CA TYR A 198 -10.25 -17.94 18.25
C TYR A 198 -11.64 -17.78 17.62
N GLY A 199 -12.46 -18.84 17.61
CA GLY A 199 -13.77 -18.86 16.95
C GLY A 199 -13.74 -19.54 15.58
N GLU A 200 -14.50 -19.02 14.63
CA GLU A 200 -14.64 -19.63 13.31
C GLU A 200 -14.10 -18.70 12.23
N GLN A 201 -13.49 -19.28 11.20
CA GLN A 201 -13.05 -18.57 10.00
C GLN A 201 -14.26 -18.33 9.10
N HIS A 202 -14.48 -17.07 8.72
CA HIS A 202 -15.46 -16.62 7.74
C HIS A 202 -14.77 -16.58 6.39
N TYR A 203 -14.96 -17.64 5.59
CA TYR A 203 -14.30 -17.84 4.31
C TYR A 203 -15.22 -17.34 3.19
N LEU A 204 -14.86 -16.21 2.59
CA LEU A 204 -15.74 -15.45 1.69
C LEU A 204 -15.71 -16.05 0.29
N LEU A 205 -16.88 -16.17 -0.34
CA LEU A 205 -17.05 -16.82 -1.64
C LEU A 205 -17.42 -15.83 -2.75
N GLY A 206 -18.10 -14.73 -2.41
CA GLY A 206 -18.51 -13.71 -3.36
C GLY A 206 -19.58 -12.78 -2.78
N ILE A 207 -20.21 -11.99 -3.64
CA ILE A 207 -21.24 -11.01 -3.28
C ILE A 207 -22.50 -11.28 -4.10
N VAL A 208 -23.66 -11.26 -3.44
CA VAL A 208 -24.98 -11.29 -4.10
C VAL A 208 -25.70 -9.96 -3.91
N GLU A 209 -26.40 -9.51 -4.95
CA GLU A 209 -27.30 -8.36 -4.91
C GLU A 209 -28.75 -8.86 -5.05
N VAL A 210 -29.66 -8.41 -4.18
CA VAL A 210 -31.07 -8.80 -4.25
C VAL A 210 -31.72 -8.16 -5.48
N VAL A 211 -32.36 -8.97 -6.32
CA VAL A 211 -33.07 -8.51 -7.53
C VAL A 211 -34.57 -8.41 -7.29
N LYS A 212 -35.15 -9.39 -6.58
CA LYS A 212 -36.60 -9.46 -6.33
C LYS A 212 -36.90 -10.10 -4.99
N GLN A 213 -37.81 -9.51 -4.22
CA GLN A 213 -38.41 -10.11 -3.04
C GLN A 213 -39.70 -10.87 -3.42
N GLU A 214 -39.88 -12.06 -2.85
CA GLU A 214 -41.02 -12.96 -3.07
C GLU A 214 -41.57 -13.43 -1.70
N GLU A 215 -42.67 -14.19 -1.69
CA GLU A 215 -43.22 -14.72 -0.44
C GLU A 215 -42.32 -15.84 0.13
N GLY A 216 -41.63 -15.56 1.24
CA GLY A 216 -40.77 -16.51 1.97
C GLY A 216 -39.34 -16.68 1.44
N TYR A 217 -38.95 -15.96 0.39
CA TYR A 217 -37.59 -15.95 -0.16
C TYR A 217 -37.30 -14.69 -0.97
N VAL A 218 -36.03 -14.48 -1.34
CA VAL A 218 -35.65 -13.52 -2.38
C VAL A 218 -34.86 -14.18 -3.49
N THR A 219 -34.94 -13.60 -4.70
CA THR A 219 -34.04 -13.88 -5.80
C THR A 219 -32.90 -12.86 -5.77
N GLY A 220 -31.67 -13.35 -5.65
CA GLY A 220 -30.45 -12.56 -5.81
C GLY A 220 -29.72 -12.90 -7.11
N LYS A 221 -28.86 -12.01 -7.56
CA LYS A 221 -27.86 -12.24 -8.60
C LYS A 221 -26.47 -12.21 -7.96
N VAL A 222 -25.60 -13.16 -8.29
CA VAL A 222 -24.18 -13.06 -7.93
C VAL A 222 -23.55 -11.95 -8.76
N VAL A 223 -22.99 -10.94 -8.10
CA VAL A 223 -22.31 -9.82 -8.77
C VAL A 223 -20.78 -10.00 -8.80
N GLU A 224 -20.22 -10.74 -7.84
CA GLU A 224 -18.80 -11.07 -7.77
C GLU A 224 -18.62 -12.50 -7.22
N SER A 225 -17.71 -13.30 -7.79
CA SER A 225 -17.41 -14.68 -7.36
C SER A 225 -15.89 -14.85 -7.15
N PHE A 226 -15.47 -14.67 -5.90
CA PHE A 226 -14.06 -14.85 -5.49
C PHE A 226 -13.66 -16.33 -5.46
N ARG A 227 -14.61 -17.19 -5.10
CA ARG A 227 -14.45 -18.64 -4.92
C ARG A 227 -15.77 -19.33 -5.32
N ALA A 228 -15.76 -20.65 -5.48
CA ALA A 228 -16.95 -21.39 -5.90
C ALA A 228 -18.11 -21.25 -4.89
N ILE A 229 -19.25 -20.73 -5.36
CA ILE A 229 -20.50 -20.62 -4.60
C ILE A 229 -21.39 -21.84 -4.90
N GLY A 230 -22.14 -22.31 -3.90
CA GLY A 230 -23.05 -23.45 -3.98
C GLY A 230 -24.31 -23.30 -3.12
N VAL A 231 -25.17 -24.33 -3.20
CA VAL A 231 -26.38 -24.43 -2.38
C VAL A 231 -26.00 -24.89 -0.97
N GLY A 232 -26.46 -24.16 0.04
CA GLY A 232 -26.11 -24.32 1.45
C GLY A 232 -25.25 -23.19 2.01
N ASP A 233 -24.66 -22.36 1.15
CA ASP A 233 -23.79 -21.25 1.58
C ASP A 233 -24.57 -20.13 2.28
N LEU A 234 -23.91 -19.49 3.25
CA LEU A 234 -24.50 -18.54 4.18
C LEU A 234 -24.36 -17.11 3.66
N LEU A 235 -25.29 -16.24 4.07
CA LEU A 235 -25.23 -14.80 3.80
C LEU A 235 -25.02 -14.02 5.11
N MET A 236 -24.17 -13.01 5.04
CA MET A 236 -24.04 -11.94 6.03
C MET A 236 -24.14 -10.57 5.33
N PRO A 237 -24.43 -9.46 6.04
CA PRO A 237 -24.41 -8.13 5.45
C PRO A 237 -23.08 -7.85 4.72
N TYR A 238 -23.15 -7.17 3.57
CA TYR A 238 -21.96 -6.70 2.87
C TYR A 238 -21.44 -5.43 3.55
N GLU A 239 -20.22 -5.52 4.10
CA GLU A 239 -19.47 -4.43 4.72
C GLU A 239 -18.25 -4.14 3.82
N PRO A 240 -18.32 -3.19 2.87
CA PRO A 240 -17.21 -2.90 1.95
C PRO A 240 -16.01 -2.35 2.71
N LEU A 241 -14.81 -2.82 2.36
CA LEU A 241 -13.56 -2.33 2.94
C LEU A 241 -12.83 -1.40 1.95
N PRO A 242 -12.12 -0.36 2.43
CA PRO A 242 -11.30 0.46 1.55
C PRO A 242 -10.09 -0.37 1.06
N PRO A 243 -9.81 -0.42 -0.26
CA PRO A 243 -8.64 -1.11 -0.79
C PRO A 243 -7.35 -0.31 -0.55
N GLU A 244 -7.46 1.00 -0.34
CA GLU A 244 -6.38 1.92 -0.05
C GLU A 244 -6.19 2.06 1.48
N MET A 245 -4.95 2.04 1.95
CA MET A 245 -4.61 2.31 3.36
C MET A 245 -3.25 3.00 3.51
N ALA A 246 -3.16 3.85 4.53
CA ALA A 246 -1.89 4.40 5.00
C ALA A 246 -1.09 3.31 5.74
N VAL A 247 0.24 3.38 5.66
CA VAL A 247 1.10 2.62 6.58
C VAL A 247 1.18 3.40 7.89
N VAL A 248 0.85 2.75 9.00
CA VAL A 248 0.75 3.40 10.33
C VAL A 248 1.66 2.73 11.35
N GLU A 249 2.02 3.47 12.41
CA GLU A 249 2.94 3.00 13.44
C GLU A 249 2.44 1.71 14.11
N SER A 250 3.28 0.68 14.09
CA SER A 250 2.96 -0.65 14.62
C SER A 250 3.00 -0.67 16.14
N THR A 251 1.97 -1.26 16.75
CA THR A 251 1.85 -1.36 18.20
C THR A 251 3.03 -2.13 18.80
N THR A 252 3.90 -1.42 19.52
CA THR A 252 5.10 -1.95 20.16
C THR A 252 4.79 -2.92 21.30
N GLY A 253 5.67 -3.90 21.52
CA GLY A 253 5.55 -4.89 22.59
C GLY A 253 4.47 -5.95 22.39
N ILE A 254 3.92 -6.08 21.18
CA ILE A 254 3.04 -7.18 20.80
C ILE A 254 3.87 -8.44 20.53
N GLU A 255 3.51 -9.53 21.22
CA GLU A 255 3.81 -10.90 20.78
C GLU A 255 2.52 -11.49 20.20
N ALA A 256 2.57 -11.85 18.91
CA ALA A 256 1.49 -12.50 18.18
C ALA A 256 2.01 -13.78 17.49
N ARG A 257 1.10 -14.66 17.06
CA ARG A 257 1.44 -15.89 16.33
C ARG A 257 0.49 -16.13 15.16
N ILE A 258 1.04 -16.66 14.06
CA ILE A 258 0.27 -17.04 12.86
C ILE A 258 -0.69 -18.19 13.21
N ILE A 259 -2.01 -17.99 13.05
CA ILE A 259 -3.02 -19.03 13.29
C ILE A 259 -3.09 -19.99 12.09
N ALA A 260 -3.18 -19.44 10.87
CA ALA A 260 -3.33 -20.16 9.61
C ALA A 260 -3.20 -19.21 8.40
N GLY A 261 -3.03 -19.77 7.20
CA GLY A 261 -3.31 -19.09 5.93
C GLY A 261 -4.81 -19.14 5.59
N GLU A 262 -5.32 -18.17 4.84
CA GLU A 262 -6.76 -18.07 4.51
C GLU A 262 -7.25 -19.30 3.71
N GLU A 263 -6.46 -19.75 2.74
CA GLU A 263 -6.74 -20.94 1.92
C GLU A 263 -6.44 -22.27 2.66
N GLN A 264 -6.30 -22.22 3.99
CA GLN A 264 -6.01 -23.36 4.87
C GLN A 264 -4.74 -24.15 4.50
N THR A 265 -3.82 -23.52 3.77
CA THR A 265 -2.53 -24.10 3.41
C THR A 265 -1.64 -24.24 4.65
N ARG A 266 -0.93 -25.37 4.75
CA ARG A 266 0.07 -25.59 5.81
C ARG A 266 1.27 -24.63 5.68
N ILE A 267 1.59 -24.24 4.45
CA ILE A 267 2.70 -23.39 4.07
C ILE A 267 2.15 -22.09 3.49
N MET A 268 2.81 -20.99 3.84
CA MET A 268 2.59 -19.64 3.33
C MET A 268 3.92 -19.02 2.89
N GLY A 269 3.83 -18.01 2.03
CA GLY A 269 4.95 -17.19 1.54
C GLY A 269 4.45 -15.82 1.06
N ASP A 270 5.19 -15.17 0.17
CA ASP A 270 4.88 -13.84 -0.35
C ASP A 270 3.44 -13.74 -0.89
N HIS A 271 2.75 -12.65 -0.56
CA HIS A 271 1.38 -12.33 -0.96
C HIS A 271 0.29 -13.31 -0.45
N PHE A 272 0.59 -14.22 0.47
CA PHE A 272 -0.43 -15.03 1.13
C PHE A 272 -1.20 -14.20 2.16
N VAL A 273 -2.53 -14.34 2.15
CA VAL A 273 -3.39 -13.88 3.24
C VAL A 273 -3.34 -14.89 4.38
N ALA A 274 -3.15 -14.42 5.60
CA ALA A 274 -3.07 -15.22 6.82
C ALA A 274 -3.78 -14.53 7.99
N PHE A 275 -3.82 -15.20 9.15
CA PHE A 275 -4.41 -14.69 10.38
C PHE A 275 -3.43 -14.72 11.55
N ILE A 276 -3.52 -13.74 12.46
CA ILE A 276 -2.78 -13.71 13.74
C ILE A 276 -3.72 -13.69 14.95
N ASP A 277 -3.25 -14.16 16.10
CA ASP A 277 -3.98 -14.24 17.39
C ASP A 277 -4.02 -12.93 18.20
N LYS A 278 -3.88 -11.79 17.50
CA LYS A 278 -3.94 -10.43 18.05
C LYS A 278 -4.85 -9.55 17.24
N GLY A 279 -5.66 -8.72 17.91
CA GLY A 279 -6.72 -7.94 17.28
C GLY A 279 -6.88 -6.54 17.85
N ALA A 280 -8.04 -5.93 17.60
CA ALA A 280 -8.37 -4.57 18.04
C ALA A 280 -8.31 -4.40 19.57
N ASP A 281 -8.62 -5.44 20.35
CA ASP A 281 -8.48 -5.43 21.81
C ASP A 281 -7.00 -5.31 22.24
N ASP A 282 -6.06 -5.75 21.40
CA ASP A 282 -4.60 -5.60 21.58
C ASP A 282 -4.04 -4.31 20.93
N ARG A 283 -4.93 -3.44 20.39
CA ARG A 283 -4.60 -2.25 19.57
C ARG A 283 -3.98 -2.58 18.20
N ILE A 284 -4.37 -3.68 17.56
CA ILE A 284 -4.04 -3.94 16.16
C ILE A 284 -5.03 -3.19 15.25
N VAL A 285 -4.52 -2.47 14.24
CA VAL A 285 -5.32 -1.73 13.24
C VAL A 285 -4.79 -1.95 11.82
N PRO A 286 -5.61 -1.75 10.76
CA PRO A 286 -5.14 -1.82 9.37
C PRO A 286 -3.95 -0.90 9.09
N GLY A 287 -3.08 -1.29 8.16
CA GLY A 287 -1.89 -0.53 7.77
C GLY A 287 -0.66 -0.71 8.68
N GLN A 288 -0.79 -1.37 9.83
CA GLN A 288 0.36 -1.72 10.68
C GLN A 288 1.21 -2.83 10.05
N VAL A 289 2.53 -2.74 10.21
CA VAL A 289 3.51 -3.67 9.63
C VAL A 289 4.29 -4.40 10.73
N TYR A 290 4.34 -5.74 10.66
CA TYR A 290 4.99 -6.58 11.66
C TYR A 290 5.99 -7.55 11.02
N ASP A 291 7.03 -7.91 11.76
CA ASP A 291 8.03 -8.88 11.34
C ASP A 291 7.69 -10.29 11.84
N ILE A 292 8.01 -11.30 11.01
CA ILE A 292 7.72 -12.72 11.24
C ILE A 292 9.03 -13.44 11.58
N PHE A 293 9.04 -14.25 12.64
CA PHE A 293 10.22 -14.94 13.15
C PHE A 293 10.02 -16.47 13.25
N ASP A 294 11.08 -17.21 12.87
CA ASP A 294 11.25 -18.62 13.18
C ASP A 294 11.92 -18.77 14.56
N GLU A 295 11.36 -19.63 15.40
CA GLU A 295 11.91 -20.00 16.71
C GLU A 295 12.54 -21.41 16.64
N PRO A 296 13.81 -21.54 16.21
CA PRO A 296 14.40 -22.84 15.89
C PRO A 296 14.49 -23.77 17.10
N THR A 297 13.82 -24.93 16.99
CA THR A 297 13.63 -25.90 18.08
C THR A 297 14.93 -26.25 18.83
N THR A 298 14.99 -25.90 20.11
CA THR A 298 16.18 -26.02 20.98
C THR A 298 16.70 -27.45 21.23
N ARG A 299 16.01 -28.49 20.72
CA ARG A 299 16.40 -29.91 20.84
C ARG A 299 17.79 -30.26 20.27
N ALA A 300 18.39 -29.39 19.46
CA ALA A 300 19.71 -29.60 18.87
C ALA A 300 20.90 -29.23 19.79
N LEU A 301 20.71 -28.36 20.80
CA LEU A 301 21.78 -27.97 21.73
C LEU A 301 21.60 -28.58 23.12
N GLY A 302 22.54 -29.42 23.52
CA GLY A 302 22.60 -29.96 24.88
C GLY A 302 22.82 -28.85 25.92
N ARG A 303 21.95 -28.79 26.93
CA ARG A 303 21.90 -27.80 28.03
C ARG A 303 21.64 -26.35 27.61
N GLY A 304 20.35 -26.01 27.48
CA GLY A 304 19.84 -24.69 27.88
C GLY A 304 20.18 -23.48 26.99
N ALA A 305 20.83 -23.68 25.84
CA ALA A 305 21.04 -22.62 24.87
C ALA A 305 19.76 -22.40 24.04
N THR A 306 18.99 -21.37 24.37
CA THR A 306 17.94 -20.86 23.48
C THR A 306 18.59 -20.11 22.32
N LEU A 307 18.27 -20.49 21.09
CA LEU A 307 18.67 -19.76 19.89
C LEU A 307 17.80 -18.50 19.76
N ALA A 308 18.38 -17.38 19.32
CA ALA A 308 17.61 -16.18 19.04
C ALA A 308 16.61 -16.42 17.87
N PRO A 309 15.38 -15.89 17.94
CA PRO A 309 14.45 -15.96 16.82
C PRO A 309 15.04 -15.32 15.56
N VAL A 310 14.80 -15.92 14.40
CA VAL A 310 15.34 -15.45 13.12
C VAL A 310 14.22 -14.81 12.31
N ASN A 311 14.36 -13.54 11.92
CA ASN A 311 13.42 -12.90 11.01
C ASN A 311 13.38 -13.67 9.68
N ILE A 312 12.20 -14.17 9.32
CA ILE A 312 11.91 -14.93 8.11
C ILE A 312 10.93 -14.22 7.17
N GLY A 313 10.43 -13.04 7.50
CA GLY A 313 9.46 -12.32 6.67
C GLY A 313 8.84 -11.12 7.37
N SER A 314 7.90 -10.47 6.69
CA SER A 314 7.11 -9.35 7.21
C SER A 314 5.67 -9.44 6.69
N LEU A 315 4.74 -8.79 7.40
CA LEU A 315 3.32 -8.73 7.06
C LEU A 315 2.74 -7.32 7.27
N VAL A 316 1.63 -7.04 6.60
CA VAL A 316 0.79 -5.85 6.83
C VAL A 316 -0.62 -6.26 7.24
N VAL A 317 -1.21 -5.54 8.19
CA VAL A 317 -2.58 -5.78 8.67
C VAL A 317 -3.59 -5.25 7.64
N LEU A 318 -4.46 -6.12 7.14
CA LEU A 318 -5.55 -5.76 6.23
C LEU A 318 -6.83 -5.40 7.00
N ARG A 319 -7.18 -6.17 8.04
CA ARG A 319 -8.36 -5.96 8.89
C ARG A 319 -8.14 -6.52 10.29
N ALA A 320 -8.67 -5.83 11.31
CA ALA A 320 -8.64 -6.30 12.69
C ALA A 320 -10.05 -6.72 13.16
N GLU A 321 -10.15 -7.93 13.69
CA GLU A 321 -11.27 -8.37 14.54
C GLU A 321 -10.90 -8.12 16.01
N LYS A 322 -11.78 -8.39 16.97
CA LYS A 322 -11.48 -8.12 18.39
C LYS A 322 -10.22 -8.83 18.90
N ASN A 323 -10.11 -10.12 18.62
CA ASN A 323 -9.08 -11.01 19.18
C ASN A 323 -8.24 -11.71 18.11
N THR A 324 -8.39 -11.32 16.84
CA THR A 324 -7.56 -11.78 15.71
C THR A 324 -7.39 -10.64 14.71
N ALA A 325 -6.44 -10.75 13.79
CA ALA A 325 -6.36 -9.87 12.64
C ALA A 325 -6.03 -10.68 11.39
N THR A 326 -6.48 -10.19 10.24
CA THR A 326 -6.15 -10.75 8.93
C THR A 326 -5.09 -9.90 8.27
N VAL A 327 -4.07 -10.56 7.75
CA VAL A 327 -2.79 -9.97 7.37
C VAL A 327 -2.40 -10.45 5.97
N LEU A 328 -1.70 -9.60 5.21
CA LEU A 328 -0.98 -10.02 4.01
C LEU A 328 0.48 -10.23 4.36
N ILE A 329 1.05 -11.39 4.04
CA ILE A 329 2.50 -11.60 4.10
C ILE A 329 3.13 -10.80 2.96
N ASN A 330 3.84 -9.73 3.30
CA ASN A 330 4.43 -8.79 2.36
C ASN A 330 5.71 -9.36 1.71
N ALA A 331 6.53 -10.03 2.51
CA ALA A 331 7.74 -10.69 2.04
C ALA A 331 8.12 -11.87 2.93
N SER A 332 8.69 -12.93 2.36
CA SER A 332 9.18 -14.11 3.05
C SER A 332 10.59 -14.48 2.56
N LYS A 333 11.49 -14.72 3.51
CA LYS A 333 12.87 -15.19 3.33
C LYS A 333 12.95 -16.72 3.41
N ARG A 334 11.97 -17.34 4.08
CA ARG A 334 11.79 -18.78 4.30
C ARG A 334 10.30 -19.10 4.43
N THR A 335 9.94 -20.37 4.27
CA THR A 335 8.60 -20.93 4.53
C THR A 335 7.98 -20.39 5.83
N ILE A 336 6.76 -19.87 5.75
CA ILE A 336 5.97 -19.46 6.93
C ILE A 336 4.91 -20.53 7.21
N GLU A 337 4.74 -20.91 8.47
CA GLU A 337 3.76 -21.89 8.94
C GLU A 337 2.98 -21.35 10.16
N ALA A 338 1.89 -22.03 10.53
CA ALA A 338 1.16 -21.72 11.75
C ALA A 338 2.03 -21.93 13.01
N GLY A 339 1.87 -21.05 14.00
CA GLY A 339 2.65 -21.01 15.24
C GLY A 339 3.91 -20.13 15.18
N HIS A 340 4.36 -19.72 13.99
CA HIS A 340 5.45 -18.76 13.82
C HIS A 340 5.15 -17.44 14.52
N LEU A 341 6.19 -16.85 15.08
CA LEU A 341 6.15 -15.67 15.93
C LEU A 341 6.02 -14.40 15.08
N VAL A 342 5.28 -13.42 15.57
CA VAL A 342 5.07 -12.11 14.94
C VAL A 342 5.30 -11.03 15.99
N LEU A 343 6.22 -10.10 15.70
CA LEU A 343 6.67 -9.03 16.60
C LEU A 343 6.63 -7.68 15.90
N ALA A 344 6.57 -6.60 16.68
CA ALA A 344 6.87 -5.26 16.17
C ALA A 344 8.34 -5.18 15.69
N PRO A 345 8.63 -4.42 14.60
CA PRO A 345 9.97 -4.23 14.08
C PRO A 345 10.86 -3.35 14.99
#